data_AF-A0A7I8VU80-F1
#
_entry.id   AF-A0A7I8VU80-F1
#
_cell.length_a   1.000
_cell.length_b   1.000
_cell.length_c   1.000
_cell.angle_alpha   90.00
_cell.angle_beta   90.00
_cell.angle_gamma   90.00
#
_symmetry.space_group_name_H-M   'P 1'
#
loop_
_entity.id
_entity.type
_entity.pdbx_description
1 polymer ?
#
loop_
_entity_poly.entity_id
_entity_poly.type
_entity_poly.pdbx_seq_one_letter_code
_entity_poly.pdbx_strand_id
1 'polypeptide(L)'
;MARNDDDMDVLETIEVDDSVIAKEKNQKLIRLPLSRIKQIIKMDPEVTLAGSEAVFLIAKATELFLQEFAKNCGRFATQGKRKTLKRQDIDSAIDYHDAYAFLEGALETLE
;
A
#
# COMPACT_ATOMS: atom_id res chain seq x y z
N MET A 1 47.20 -8.72 11.09
CA MET A 1 46.38 -9.08 9.91
C MET A 1 45.60 -10.33 10.31
N ALA A 2 44.40 -10.14 10.86
CA ALA A 2 43.40 -11.16 11.12
C ALA A 2 42.07 -10.40 11.11
N ARG A 3 41.20 -10.76 10.16
CA ARG A 3 39.81 -10.28 10.13
C ARG A 3 39.08 -11.05 11.22
N ASN A 4 38.45 -10.35 12.16
CA ASN A 4 37.54 -10.98 13.11
C ASN A 4 36.21 -11.19 12.38
N ASP A 5 35.79 -12.44 12.25
CA ASP A 5 34.57 -12.90 11.59
C ASP A 5 33.33 -12.73 12.50
N ASP A 6 33.24 -11.64 13.27
CA ASP A 6 32.26 -11.48 14.36
C ASP A 6 31.17 -10.42 14.12
N ASP A 7 30.95 -9.96 12.89
CA ASP A 7 29.80 -9.12 12.52
C ASP A 7 28.84 -9.87 11.57
N MET A 8 28.43 -11.08 11.97
CA MET A 8 27.21 -11.70 11.44
C MET A 8 26.06 -11.21 12.32
N ASP A 9 25.34 -10.19 11.85
CA ASP A 9 24.14 -9.68 12.48
C ASP A 9 23.16 -10.85 12.69
N VAL A 10 23.04 -11.29 13.95
CA VAL A 10 22.18 -12.40 14.33
C VAL A 10 20.75 -11.91 14.13
N LEU A 11 20.08 -12.42 13.11
CA LEU A 11 18.64 -12.25 12.96
C LEU A 11 17.99 -12.83 14.22
N GLU A 12 17.54 -11.93 15.10
CA GLU A 12 16.75 -12.28 16.28
C GLU A 12 15.47 -12.96 15.77
N THR A 13 15.39 -14.28 15.97
CA THR A 13 14.19 -15.05 15.68
C THR A 13 13.06 -14.51 16.53
N ILE A 14 12.15 -13.76 15.89
CA ILE A 14 10.90 -13.32 16.51
C ILE A 14 10.12 -14.59 16.84
N GLU A 15 10.07 -14.96 18.13
CA GLU A 15 9.14 -15.97 18.62
C GLU A 15 7.72 -15.41 18.49
N VAL A 16 7.04 -15.84 17.43
CA VAL A 16 5.64 -15.46 17.19
C VAL A 16 4.77 -16.31 18.11
N ASP A 17 4.28 -15.73 19.20
CA ASP A 17 3.32 -16.38 20.09
C ASP A 17 2.01 -16.70 19.34
N ASP A 18 1.70 -17.99 19.20
CA ASP A 18 0.47 -18.49 18.56
C ASP A 18 -0.81 -17.87 19.16
N SER A 19 -0.75 -17.39 20.42
CA SER A 19 -1.86 -16.76 21.11
C SER A 19 -2.20 -15.35 20.58
N VAL A 20 -1.22 -14.63 20.00
CA VAL A 20 -1.46 -13.33 19.36
C VAL A 20 -2.21 -13.50 18.03
N ILE A 21 -1.88 -14.56 17.27
CA ILE A 21 -2.58 -14.94 16.03
C ILE A 21 -4.05 -15.27 16.32
N ALA A 22 -4.34 -15.90 17.46
CA ALA A 22 -5.70 -16.34 17.80
C ALA A 22 -6.66 -15.19 18.15
N LYS A 23 -6.18 -14.07 18.70
CA LYS A 23 -7.03 -12.90 19.04
C LYS A 23 -7.33 -11.99 17.85
N GLU A 24 -6.56 -12.06 16.77
CA GLU A 24 -6.83 -11.35 15.51
C GLU A 24 -7.76 -12.10 14.54
N LYS A 25 -8.23 -13.32 14.90
CA LYS A 25 -9.06 -14.18 14.03
C LYS A 25 -10.44 -13.61 13.65
N ASN A 26 -10.81 -12.40 14.07
CA ASN A 26 -12.04 -11.73 13.62
C ASN A 26 -11.82 -10.34 13.02
N GLN A 27 -10.56 -9.91 12.82
CA GLN A 27 -10.26 -8.85 11.88
C GLN A 27 -9.89 -9.54 10.57
N LYS A 28 -10.75 -9.46 9.56
CA LYS A 28 -10.39 -9.92 8.21
C LYS A 28 -9.01 -9.30 7.87
N LEU A 29 -8.00 -10.14 7.62
CA LEU A 29 -6.61 -9.74 7.35
C LEU A 29 -6.51 -8.66 6.25
N ILE A 30 -7.55 -8.59 5.41
CA ILE A 30 -7.78 -7.57 4.40
C ILE A 30 -9.23 -7.07 4.52
N ARG A 31 -9.42 -5.76 4.44
CA ARG A 31 -10.70 -5.04 4.45
C ARG A 31 -11.28 -4.88 3.05
N LEU A 32 -10.42 -4.80 2.03
CA LEU A 32 -10.85 -4.71 0.64
C LEU A 32 -11.50 -6.04 0.15
N PRO A 33 -12.58 -5.97 -0.64
CA PRO A 33 -13.23 -7.16 -1.18
C PRO A 33 -12.38 -7.83 -2.26
N LEU A 34 -11.83 -9.01 -1.97
CA LEU A 34 -10.94 -9.75 -2.87
C LEU A 34 -11.59 -10.06 -4.24
N SER A 35 -12.90 -10.27 -4.29
CA SER A 35 -13.63 -10.47 -5.54
C SER A 35 -13.52 -9.26 -6.47
N ARG A 36 -13.58 -8.05 -5.91
CA ARG A 36 -13.47 -6.81 -6.70
C ARG A 36 -12.03 -6.57 -7.15
N ILE A 37 -11.05 -6.83 -6.29
CA ILE A 37 -9.63 -6.76 -6.64
C ILE A 37 -9.33 -7.71 -7.80
N LYS A 38 -9.83 -8.96 -7.73
CA LYS A 38 -9.69 -9.94 -8.81
C LYS A 38 -10.32 -9.49 -10.12
N GLN A 39 -11.49 -8.83 -10.08
CA GLN A 39 -12.12 -8.27 -11.27
C GLN A 39 -11.29 -7.15 -11.89
N ILE A 40 -10.73 -6.25 -11.09
CA ILE A 40 -9.88 -5.14 -11.57
C ILE A 40 -8.60 -5.70 -12.21
N ILE A 41 -7.95 -6.68 -11.57
CA ILE A 41 -6.77 -7.35 -12.13
C ILE A 41 -7.08 -7.95 -13.52
N LYS A 42 -8.27 -8.52 -13.69
CA LYS A 42 -8.73 -9.13 -14.95
C LYS A 42 -9.28 -8.14 -15.98
N MET A 43 -9.28 -6.84 -15.70
CA MET A 43 -9.59 -5.83 -16.72
C MET A 43 -8.46 -5.72 -17.76
N ASP A 44 -7.25 -6.13 -17.40
CA ASP A 44 -6.14 -6.27 -18.34
C ASP A 44 -6.38 -7.51 -19.22
N PRO A 45 -6.49 -7.36 -20.56
CA PRO A 45 -6.75 -8.46 -21.48
C PRO A 45 -5.63 -9.51 -21.50
N GLU A 46 -4.41 -9.16 -21.11
CA GLU A 46 -3.27 -10.08 -21.06
C GLU A 46 -3.32 -10.98 -19.79
N VAL A 47 -4.17 -10.65 -18.82
CA VAL A 47 -4.30 -11.39 -17.55
C VAL A 47 -5.40 -12.46 -17.63
N THR A 48 -4.99 -13.68 -17.99
CA THR A 48 -5.91 -14.83 -18.11
C THR A 48 -6.30 -15.42 -16.75
N LEU A 49 -5.34 -15.55 -15.84
CA LEU A 49 -5.49 -16.18 -14.52
C LEU A 49 -4.93 -15.25 -13.43
N ALA A 50 -5.63 -15.19 -12.31
CA ALA A 50 -5.20 -14.46 -11.12
C ALA A 50 -5.31 -15.40 -9.90
N GLY A 51 -4.16 -15.83 -9.39
CA GLY A 51 -4.05 -16.72 -8.23
C GLY A 51 -4.50 -16.04 -6.95
N SER A 52 -5.00 -16.81 -5.98
CA SER A 52 -5.52 -16.28 -4.71
C SER A 52 -4.47 -15.52 -3.90
N GLU A 53 -3.22 -15.98 -3.90
CA GLU A 53 -2.10 -15.33 -3.21
C GLU A 53 -1.75 -13.98 -3.84
N ALA A 54 -1.69 -13.91 -5.17
CA ALA A 54 -1.46 -12.65 -5.89
C ALA A 54 -2.59 -11.64 -5.63
N VAL A 55 -3.85 -12.08 -5.65
CA VAL A 55 -5.01 -11.24 -5.34
C VAL A 55 -4.94 -10.72 -3.89
N PHE A 56 -4.53 -11.57 -2.95
CA PHE A 56 -4.34 -11.20 -1.55
C PHE A 56 -3.21 -10.16 -1.38
N LEU A 57 -2.05 -10.40 -1.99
CA LEU A 57 -0.91 -9.48 -1.91
C LEU A 57 -1.23 -8.12 -2.51
N ILE A 58 -1.86 -8.09 -3.69
CA ILE A 58 -2.31 -6.84 -4.33
C ILE A 58 -3.31 -6.12 -3.42
N ALA A 59 -4.27 -6.82 -2.83
CA ALA A 59 -5.21 -6.20 -1.92
C ALA A 59 -4.51 -5.60 -0.68
N LYS A 60 -3.50 -6.28 -0.13
CA LYS A 60 -2.74 -5.75 1.02
C LYS A 60 -1.87 -4.55 0.62
N ALA A 61 -1.21 -4.62 -0.52
CA ALA A 61 -0.41 -3.53 -1.07
C ALA A 61 -1.28 -2.29 -1.32
N THR A 62 -2.48 -2.46 -1.87
CA THR A 62 -3.43 -1.36 -2.09
C THR A 62 -3.86 -0.71 -0.77
N GLU A 63 -4.07 -1.47 0.31
CA GLU A 63 -4.39 -0.88 1.62
C GLU A 63 -3.25 -0.02 2.17
N LEU A 64 -2.01 -0.53 2.07
CA LEU A 64 -0.82 0.20 2.52
C LEU A 64 -0.59 1.45 1.66
N PHE A 65 -0.74 1.31 0.34
CA PHE A 65 -0.66 2.41 -0.61
C PHE A 65 -1.66 3.51 -0.27
N LEU A 66 -2.94 3.19 -0.06
CA LEU A 66 -3.97 4.18 0.25
C LEU A 66 -3.70 4.92 1.56
N GLN A 67 -3.18 4.23 2.59
CA GLN A 67 -2.84 4.88 3.86
C GLN A 67 -1.72 5.90 3.69
N GLU A 68 -0.64 5.52 3.02
CA GLU A 68 0.52 6.40 2.83
C GLU A 68 0.20 7.52 1.84
N PHE A 69 -0.48 7.20 0.74
CA PHE A 69 -0.92 8.20 -0.24
C PHE A 69 -1.84 9.25 0.38
N ALA A 70 -2.88 8.83 1.12
CA ALA A 70 -3.79 9.76 1.79
C ALA A 70 -3.08 10.65 2.81
N LYS A 71 -2.08 10.11 3.53
CA LYS A 71 -1.25 10.87 4.46
C LYS A 71 -0.42 11.92 3.71
N ASN A 72 0.21 11.57 2.60
CA ASN A 72 1.01 12.51 1.81
C ASN A 72 0.15 13.61 1.19
N CYS A 73 -1.01 13.29 0.61
CA CYS A 73 -1.99 14.30 0.17
C CYS A 73 -2.44 15.20 1.35
N GLY A 74 -2.66 14.62 2.53
CA GLY A 74 -3.00 15.36 3.75
C GLY A 74 -1.93 16.37 4.21
N ARG A 75 -0.65 16.14 3.89
CA ARG A 75 0.43 17.09 4.20
C ARG A 75 0.28 18.39 3.39
N PHE A 76 -0.11 18.30 2.12
CA PHE A 76 -0.38 19.48 1.29
C PHE A 76 -1.61 20.27 1.77
N ALA A 77 -2.66 19.58 2.22
CA ALA A 77 -3.81 20.24 2.82
C ALA A 77 -3.43 21.02 4.10
N THR A 78 -2.63 20.41 4.98
CA THR A 78 -2.19 21.04 6.23
C THR A 78 -1.18 22.17 6.02
N GLN A 79 -0.31 22.08 5.01
CA GLN A 79 0.54 23.20 4.57
C GLN A 79 -0.31 24.41 4.13
N GLY A 80 -1.43 24.15 3.47
CA GLY A 80 -2.46 25.16 3.14
C GLY A 80 -3.31 25.62 4.33
N LYS A 81 -2.96 25.24 5.58
CA LYS A 81 -3.74 25.49 6.82
C LYS A 81 -5.18 24.98 6.77
N ARG A 82 -5.45 23.96 5.96
CA ARG A 82 -6.76 23.34 5.80
C ARG A 82 -6.80 21.98 6.48
N LYS A 83 -8.00 21.60 6.94
CA LYS A 83 -8.30 20.26 7.45
C LYS A 83 -9.10 19.41 6.45
N THR A 84 -9.57 20.04 5.37
CA THR A 84 -10.31 19.40 4.29
C THR A 84 -9.36 19.17 3.12
N LEU A 85 -9.21 17.91 2.72
CA LEU A 85 -8.47 17.51 1.53
C LEU A 85 -9.22 17.97 0.28
N LYS A 86 -8.49 18.58 -0.66
CA LYS A 86 -9.00 19.01 -1.96
C LYS A 86 -8.24 18.31 -3.09
N ARG A 87 -8.81 18.33 -4.29
CA ARG A 87 -8.19 17.77 -5.50
C ARG A 87 -6.76 18.29 -5.73
N GLN A 88 -6.56 19.61 -5.62
CA GLN A 88 -5.22 20.21 -5.76
C GLN A 88 -4.15 19.62 -4.83
N ASP A 89 -4.56 19.10 -3.65
CA ASP A 89 -3.61 18.50 -2.69
C ASP A 89 -3.16 17.11 -3.13
N ILE A 90 -4.03 16.43 -3.88
CA ILE A 90 -3.73 15.14 -4.51
C ILE A 90 -2.81 15.38 -5.70
N ASP A 91 -3.13 16.35 -6.55
CA ASP A 91 -2.29 16.72 -7.70
C ASP A 91 -0.89 17.13 -7.23
N SER A 92 -0.81 17.99 -6.20
CA SER A 92 0.48 18.39 -5.60
C SER A 92 1.28 17.22 -5.03
N ALA A 93 0.61 16.20 -4.49
CA ALA A 93 1.29 15.02 -3.96
C ALA A 93 1.82 14.12 -5.08
N ILE A 94 1.08 13.99 -6.18
CA ILE A 94 1.52 13.25 -7.38
C ILE A 94 2.76 13.93 -7.97
N ASP A 95 2.71 15.24 -8.19
CA ASP A 95 3.81 16.02 -8.78
C ASP A 95 5.08 16.04 -7.91
N TYR A 96 4.92 15.95 -6.58
CA TYR A 96 6.05 16.04 -5.65
C TYR A 96 6.78 14.70 -5.44
N HIS A 97 6.11 13.57 -5.67
CA HIS A 97 6.65 12.24 -5.39
C HIS A 97 6.73 11.40 -6.67
N ASP A 98 7.92 11.20 -7.22
CA ASP A 98 8.16 10.36 -8.42
C ASP A 98 7.52 8.96 -8.34
N ALA A 99 7.42 8.38 -7.14
CA ALA A 99 6.77 7.09 -6.92
C ALA A 99 5.26 7.08 -7.28
N TYR A 100 4.64 8.25 -7.39
CA TYR A 100 3.24 8.44 -7.77
C TYR A 100 3.05 8.86 -9.23
N ALA A 101 4.12 8.95 -10.03
CA ALA A 101 4.04 9.35 -11.45
C ALA A 101 3.08 8.47 -12.28
N PHE A 102 2.86 7.21 -11.88
CA PHE A 102 1.87 6.33 -12.52
C PHE A 102 0.40 6.81 -12.38
N LEU A 103 0.15 7.80 -11.52
CA LEU A 103 -1.16 8.44 -11.31
C LEU A 103 -1.31 9.75 -12.09
N GLU A 104 -0.29 10.24 -12.79
CA GLU A 104 -0.39 11.43 -13.63
C GLU A 104 -1.49 11.24 -14.68
N GLY A 105 -2.34 12.26 -14.86
CA GLY A 105 -3.50 12.20 -15.77
C GLY A 105 -4.66 11.29 -15.32
N ALA A 106 -4.48 10.44 -14.30
CA ALA A 106 -5.50 9.48 -13.87
C ALA A 106 -6.77 10.16 -13.30
N LEU A 107 -6.65 11.40 -12.81
CA LEU A 107 -7.78 12.16 -12.27
C LEU A 107 -8.37 13.15 -13.27
N GLU A 108 -7.67 13.51 -14.34
CA GLU A 108 -8.09 14.52 -15.34
C GLU A 108 -9.35 14.10 -16.11
N THR A 109 -9.63 12.79 -16.18
CA THR A 109 -10.76 12.22 -16.92
C THR A 109 -12.11 12.28 -16.18
N LEU A 110 -12.18 12.97 -15.04
CA LEU A 110 -13.38 13.06 -14.18
C LEU A 110 -14.15 14.39 -14.28
N GLU A 111 -13.92 15.20 -15.32
CA GLU A 111 -14.69 16.42 -15.60
C GLU A 111 -15.89 16.18 -16.53
#